data_AF-A0A3G6MNU7-F1
#
_entry.id   AF-A0A3G6MNU7-F1
#
_cell.length_a   1.000
_cell.length_b   1.000
_cell.length_c   1.000
_cell.angle_alpha   90.00
_cell.angle_beta   90.00
_cell.angle_gamma   90.00
#
_symmetry.space_group_name_H-M   'P 1'
#
loop_
_entity.id
_entity.type
_entity.pdbx_description
1 polymer ?
#
loop_
_entity_poly.entity_id
_entity_poly.type
_entity_poly.pdbx_seq_one_letter_code
_entity_poly.pdbx_strand_id
1 'polypeptide(L)'
;MEEKDNQLPHFDNKEDREIWEDILNNPVKSLTPEKENHFFENLYRKIDTYERKKKLRRLRIYSTVAATIMLAIAGLIGYNATFKPDVYLAKLQNSEIKLADGSVVILAQGGKLTVDKSFPADTRDVFLEGNAVFHVEKSKEHPFIVHGKGYETKVLGTVFKVTQDGKTFNVDLYEGKVMVYQQGRSKEPIVLKPQQTFSNLGIPQVASVTQTVDKKSAPIKDKSAAFTFDKCPISDVVKVIEKTYGITLHYPEDLENAKITLSLPNATAEALIQSLAIQLNLNIKQKNDSIFELEK
;
A
#
# COMPACT_ATOMS: atom_id res chain seq x y z
N MET A 1 32.34 10.47 -56.85
CA MET A 1 32.14 11.57 -57.80
C MET A 1 30.66 11.60 -58.09
N GLU A 2 29.96 12.55 -57.46
CA GLU A 2 28.54 12.76 -57.70
C GLU A 2 28.44 14.20 -58.18
N GLU A 3 28.10 14.34 -59.45
CA GLU A 3 27.98 15.59 -60.18
C GLU A 3 26.86 16.40 -59.51
N LYS A 4 27.24 17.40 -58.71
CA LYS A 4 26.26 18.32 -58.12
C LYS A 4 25.66 19.13 -59.26
N ASP A 5 24.49 18.69 -59.69
CA ASP A 5 23.62 19.36 -60.63
C ASP A 5 23.51 20.84 -60.23
N ASN A 6 24.02 21.72 -61.10
CA ASN A 6 24.29 23.12 -60.80
C ASN A 6 22.97 23.90 -60.87
N GLN A 7 22.12 23.75 -59.85
CA GLN A 7 20.88 24.53 -59.74
C GLN A 7 21.24 26.02 -59.68
N LEU A 8 20.79 26.76 -60.70
CA LEU A 8 20.81 28.23 -60.71
C LEU A 8 20.22 28.75 -59.39
N PRO A 9 20.83 29.78 -58.77
CA PRO A 9 20.29 30.35 -57.54
C PRO A 9 18.86 30.82 -57.78
N HIS A 10 17.96 30.60 -56.82
CA HIS A 10 16.58 31.10 -56.94
C HIS A 10 16.54 32.61 -56.68
N PHE A 11 16.10 33.38 -57.68
CA PHE A 11 15.97 34.84 -57.60
C PHE A 11 14.50 35.26 -57.49
N ASP A 12 14.14 35.92 -56.39
CA ASP A 12 12.78 36.43 -56.15
C ASP A 12 12.39 37.61 -57.06
N ASN A 13 13.36 38.33 -57.63
CA ASN A 13 13.15 39.49 -58.48
C ASN A 13 13.78 39.25 -59.86
N LYS A 14 13.18 39.86 -60.90
CA LYS A 14 13.60 39.71 -62.30
C LYS A 14 14.94 40.40 -62.62
N GLU A 15 15.22 41.55 -62.01
CA GLU A 15 16.47 42.32 -62.17
C GLU A 15 17.70 41.58 -61.62
N ASP A 16 17.61 40.97 -60.43
CA ASP A 16 18.68 40.16 -59.81
C ASP A 16 19.02 38.96 -60.72
N ARG A 17 18.00 38.37 -61.37
CA ARG A 17 18.16 37.24 -62.31
C ARG A 17 18.84 37.69 -63.59
N GLU A 18 18.40 38.82 -64.16
CA GLU A 18 19.00 39.41 -65.36
C GLU A 18 20.46 39.79 -65.11
N ILE A 19 20.79 40.34 -63.93
CA ILE A 19 22.17 40.64 -63.52
C ILE A 19 23.02 39.36 -63.42
N TRP A 20 22.49 38.28 -62.84
CA TRP A 20 23.20 37.00 -62.75
C TRP A 20 23.44 36.33 -64.10
N GLU A 21 22.43 36.32 -64.97
CA GLU A 21 22.56 35.78 -66.32
C GLU A 21 23.55 36.61 -67.16
N ASP A 22 23.60 37.94 -66.97
CA ASP A 22 24.60 38.80 -67.63
C ASP A 22 26.03 38.51 -67.12
N ILE A 23 26.23 38.31 -65.81
CA ILE A 23 27.53 37.92 -65.23
C ILE A 23 28.03 36.57 -65.79
N LEU A 24 27.14 35.58 -65.94
CA LEU A 24 27.48 34.25 -66.47
C LEU A 24 27.79 34.28 -67.97
N ASN A 25 27.03 35.06 -68.74
CA ASN A 25 27.13 35.08 -70.20
C ASN A 25 28.15 36.10 -70.74
N ASN A 26 28.57 37.07 -69.92
CA ASN A 26 29.52 38.13 -70.30
C ASN A 26 30.56 38.42 -69.18
N PRO A 27 31.51 37.50 -68.93
CA PRO A 27 32.46 37.63 -67.82
C PRO A 27 33.45 38.82 -67.94
N VAL A 28 33.51 39.47 -69.11
CA VAL A 28 34.43 40.58 -69.41
C VAL A 28 33.74 41.96 -69.29
N LYS A 29 32.40 42.01 -69.18
CA LYS A 29 31.64 43.27 -69.11
C LYS A 29 31.49 43.69 -67.64
N SER A 30 32.18 44.74 -67.24
CA SER A 30 32.05 45.29 -65.89
C SER A 30 30.65 45.84 -65.68
N LEU A 31 29.94 45.37 -64.66
CA LEU A 31 28.74 46.03 -64.18
C LEU A 31 29.08 47.48 -63.80
N THR A 32 28.08 48.37 -63.85
CA THR A 32 28.25 49.68 -63.23
C THR A 32 28.39 49.48 -61.72
N PRO A 33 29.28 50.22 -61.03
CA PRO A 33 29.49 50.07 -59.58
C PRO A 33 28.20 50.13 -58.76
N GLU A 34 27.21 50.90 -59.22
CA GLU A 34 25.89 51.01 -58.61
C GLU A 34 25.07 49.70 -58.70
N LYS A 35 25.05 49.04 -59.86
CA LYS A 35 24.31 47.80 -60.06
C LYS A 35 24.98 46.63 -59.34
N GLU A 36 26.31 46.61 -59.33
CA GLU A 36 27.09 45.61 -58.60
C GLU A 36 26.84 45.72 -57.08
N ASN A 37 26.96 46.93 -56.53
CA ASN A 37 26.68 47.17 -55.11
C ASN A 37 25.23 46.83 -54.74
N HIS A 38 24.25 47.22 -55.57
CA HIS A 38 22.84 46.89 -55.35
C HIS A 38 22.60 45.36 -55.30
N PHE A 39 23.19 44.64 -56.25
CA PHE A 39 23.07 43.20 -56.34
C PHE A 39 23.70 42.50 -55.12
N PHE A 40 24.92 42.87 -54.73
CA PHE A 40 25.58 42.28 -53.56
C PHE A 40 24.91 42.67 -52.25
N GLU A 41 24.40 43.90 -52.08
CA GLU A 41 23.60 44.26 -50.90
C GLU A 41 22.33 43.40 -50.78
N ASN A 42 21.60 43.19 -51.88
CA ASN A 42 20.44 42.32 -51.89
C ASN A 42 20.81 40.86 -51.56
N LEU A 43 21.93 40.36 -52.09
CA LEU A 43 22.43 39.02 -51.82
C LEU A 43 22.84 38.85 -50.34
N TYR A 44 23.64 39.77 -49.80
CA TYR A 44 24.03 39.75 -48.39
C TYR A 44 22.83 39.86 -47.46
N ARG A 45 21.85 40.72 -47.80
CA ARG A 45 20.58 40.83 -47.04
C ARG A 45 19.78 39.53 -47.08
N LYS A 46 19.71 38.84 -48.22
CA LYS A 46 19.04 37.54 -48.37
C LYS A 46 19.75 36.43 -47.57
N ILE A 47 21.08 36.37 -47.60
CA ILE A 47 21.87 35.42 -46.80
C ILE A 47 21.67 35.66 -45.31
N ASP A 48 21.79 36.91 -44.84
CA ASP A 48 21.59 37.26 -43.42
C ASP A 48 20.16 36.94 -42.96
N THR A 49 19.13 37.23 -43.78
CA THR A 49 17.74 36.86 -43.44
C THR A 49 17.52 35.35 -43.39
N TYR A 50 18.16 34.56 -44.26
CA TYR A 50 18.08 33.09 -44.24
C TYR A 50 18.80 32.52 -43.02
N GLU A 51 19.99 33.00 -42.69
CA GLU A 51 20.74 32.58 -41.50
C GLU A 51 20.01 32.94 -40.20
N ARG A 52 19.43 34.14 -40.12
CA ARG A 52 18.57 34.54 -38.98
C ARG A 52 17.37 33.62 -38.85
N LYS A 53 16.65 33.32 -39.94
CA LYS A 53 15.51 32.38 -39.93
C LYS A 53 15.94 30.96 -39.50
N LYS A 54 17.09 30.48 -39.97
CA LYS A 54 17.67 29.18 -39.60
C LYS A 54 18.06 29.14 -38.11
N LYS A 55 18.70 30.20 -37.59
CA LYS A 55 19.07 30.34 -36.18
C LYS A 55 17.83 30.41 -35.29
N LEU A 56 16.81 31.17 -35.67
CA LEU A 56 15.53 31.24 -34.97
C LEU A 56 14.78 29.90 -34.99
N ARG A 57 14.78 29.17 -36.11
CA ARG A 57 14.20 27.82 -36.19
C ARG A 57 14.92 26.84 -35.26
N ARG A 58 16.26 26.83 -35.24
CA ARG A 58 17.04 26.01 -34.30
C ARG A 58 16.77 26.40 -32.86
N LEU A 59 16.72 27.71 -32.55
CA LEU A 59 16.42 28.20 -31.21
C LEU A 59 15.02 27.74 -30.75
N ARG A 60 14.00 27.81 -31.62
CA ARG A 60 12.66 27.29 -31.34
C ARG A 60 12.65 25.77 -31.11
N ILE A 61 13.43 25.02 -31.89
CA ILE A 61 13.57 23.56 -31.70
C ILE A 61 14.25 23.27 -30.35
N TYR A 62 15.34 23.96 -30.02
CA TYR A 62 16.00 23.78 -28.72
C TYR A 62 15.10 24.21 -27.56
N SER A 63 14.35 25.31 -27.68
CA SER A 63 13.45 25.79 -26.63
C SER A 63 12.27 24.84 -26.42
N THR A 64 11.71 24.28 -27.49
CA THR A 64 10.62 23.27 -27.39
C THR A 64 11.12 21.99 -26.75
N VAL A 65 12.29 21.48 -27.18
CA VAL A 65 12.92 20.31 -26.54
C VAL A 65 13.20 20.57 -25.06
N ALA A 66 13.81 21.72 -24.71
CA ALA A 66 14.07 22.08 -23.32
C ALA A 66 12.78 22.18 -22.48
N ALA A 67 11.71 22.78 -23.02
CA ALA A 67 10.42 22.86 -22.34
C ALA A 67 9.79 21.48 -22.10
N THR A 68 9.86 20.56 -23.07
CA THR A 68 9.36 19.19 -22.89
C THR A 68 10.14 18.41 -21.82
N ILE A 69 11.46 18.58 -21.77
CA ILE A 69 12.30 17.95 -20.75
C ILE A 69 11.96 18.52 -19.37
N MET A 70 11.82 19.84 -19.24
CA MET A 70 11.43 20.47 -17.97
C MET A 70 10.06 20.00 -17.49
N LEU A 71 9.07 19.87 -18.38
CA LEU A 71 7.75 19.35 -18.02
C LEU A 71 7.81 17.88 -17.58
N ALA A 72 8.60 17.04 -18.26
CA ALA A 72 8.78 15.65 -17.87
C ALA A 72 9.46 15.53 -16.51
N ILE A 73 10.50 16.34 -16.23
CA ILE A 73 11.19 16.38 -14.95
C ILE A 73 10.24 16.91 -13.85
N ALA A 74 9.50 17.98 -14.11
CA ALA A 74 8.53 18.53 -13.17
C ALA A 74 7.41 17.52 -12.87
N GLY A 75 6.93 16.79 -13.89
CA GLY A 75 5.97 15.71 -13.74
C GLY A 75 6.51 14.55 -12.91
N LEU A 76 7.78 14.16 -13.11
CA LEU A 76 8.44 13.10 -12.33
C LEU A 76 8.64 13.52 -10.86
N ILE A 77 9.12 14.74 -10.62
CA ILE A 77 9.31 15.30 -9.27
C ILE A 77 7.96 15.43 -8.58
N GLY A 78 6.98 16.00 -9.27
CA GLY A 78 5.60 16.12 -8.81
C GLY A 78 5.06 14.76 -8.41
N TYR A 79 5.14 13.77 -9.29
CA TYR A 79 4.65 12.42 -9.05
C TYR A 79 5.29 11.77 -7.82
N ASN A 80 6.62 11.84 -7.70
CA ASN A 80 7.30 11.25 -6.55
C ASN A 80 6.93 11.95 -5.24
N ALA A 81 6.79 13.28 -5.25
CA ALA A 81 6.34 14.04 -4.09
C ALA A 81 4.89 13.71 -3.71
N THR A 82 3.99 13.59 -4.69
CA THR A 82 2.55 13.40 -4.43
C THR A 82 2.09 11.95 -4.31
N PHE A 83 2.79 10.93 -4.80
CA PHE A 83 2.22 9.56 -4.90
C PHE A 83 3.01 8.39 -4.30
N LYS A 84 4.32 8.51 -3.98
CA LYS A 84 5.10 7.45 -3.30
C LYS A 84 4.98 7.37 -1.74
N PRO A 85 4.32 6.36 -1.14
CA PRO A 85 4.06 6.31 0.32
C PRO A 85 5.33 6.22 1.16
N ASP A 86 5.23 6.61 2.43
CA ASP A 86 6.33 6.55 3.37
C ASP A 86 6.47 5.11 3.90
N VAL A 87 7.66 4.54 3.76
CA VAL A 87 7.95 3.15 4.16
C VAL A 87 9.09 3.14 5.16
N TYR A 88 8.83 2.58 6.33
CA TYR A 88 9.77 2.41 7.43
C TYR A 88 10.12 0.92 7.60
N LEU A 89 11.42 0.62 7.74
CA LEU A 89 11.95 -0.73 7.88
C LEU A 89 12.82 -0.84 9.13
N ALA A 90 12.45 -1.73 10.05
CA ALA A 90 13.22 -2.02 11.27
C ALA A 90 14.16 -3.22 11.02
N LYS A 91 15.29 -3.03 10.35
CA LYS A 91 16.12 -4.16 9.87
C LYS A 91 16.80 -4.97 10.98
N LEU A 92 17.63 -4.31 11.81
CA LEU A 92 18.52 -4.99 12.77
C LEU A 92 18.08 -4.83 14.23
N GLN A 93 17.24 -3.85 14.51
CA GLN A 93 16.76 -3.53 15.85
C GLN A 93 15.37 -2.91 15.76
N ASN A 94 14.72 -2.76 16.92
CA ASN A 94 13.46 -2.03 17.00
C ASN A 94 13.68 -0.57 16.58
N SER A 95 12.69 0.00 15.89
CA SER A 95 12.70 1.38 15.44
C SER A 95 11.53 2.13 16.06
N GLU A 96 11.81 3.27 16.67
CA GLU A 96 10.76 4.22 17.08
C GLU A 96 10.50 5.18 15.93
N ILE A 97 9.24 5.31 15.53
CA ILE A 97 8.79 6.11 14.39
C ILE A 97 7.74 7.08 14.90
N LYS A 98 8.01 8.38 14.74
CA LYS A 98 7.03 9.44 15.02
C LYS A 98 6.30 9.81 13.74
N LEU A 99 4.98 9.68 13.74
CA LEU A 99 4.11 9.98 12.61
C LEU A 99 3.70 11.46 12.60
N ALA A 100 3.20 11.93 11.46
CA ALA A 100 2.82 13.33 11.25
C ALA A 100 1.64 13.79 12.13
N ASP A 101 0.81 12.87 12.61
CA ASP A 101 -0.31 13.13 13.52
C ASP A 101 0.11 13.18 15.00
N GLY A 102 1.40 13.00 15.29
CA GLY A 102 1.94 12.94 16.66
C GLY A 102 2.00 11.53 17.26
N SER A 103 1.37 10.53 16.62
CA SER A 103 1.42 9.14 17.08
C SER A 103 2.85 8.58 17.02
N VAL A 104 3.15 7.64 17.92
CA VAL A 104 4.45 6.94 17.97
C VAL A 104 4.25 5.46 17.73
N VAL A 105 5.07 4.88 16.85
CA VAL A 105 5.08 3.45 16.53
C VAL A 105 6.43 2.87 16.88
N ILE A 106 6.45 1.88 17.76
CA ILE A 106 7.64 1.08 18.07
C ILE A 106 7.56 -0.17 17.20
N LEU A 107 8.24 -0.13 16.06
CA LEU A 107 8.30 -1.23 15.09
C LEU A 107 9.38 -2.23 15.51
N ALA A 108 9.01 -3.49 15.68
CA ALA A 108 9.96 -4.53 16.06
C ALA A 108 10.92 -4.88 14.92
N GLN A 109 12.09 -5.41 15.26
CA GLN A 109 13.05 -5.95 14.28
C GLN A 109 12.37 -6.89 13.27
N GLY A 110 12.76 -6.76 12.00
CA GLY A 110 12.18 -7.48 10.86
C GLY A 110 10.85 -6.89 10.36
N GLY A 111 10.31 -5.89 11.07
CA GLY A 111 9.04 -5.26 10.72
C GLY A 111 9.15 -4.24 9.60
N LYS A 112 8.03 -4.04 8.91
CA LYS A 112 7.81 -2.99 7.92
C LYS A 112 6.51 -2.28 8.21
N LEU A 113 6.56 -0.95 8.23
CA LEU A 113 5.40 -0.07 8.35
C LEU A 113 5.32 0.78 7.09
N THR A 114 4.19 0.77 6.41
CA THR A 114 3.90 1.69 5.30
C THR A 114 2.80 2.64 5.75
N VAL A 115 3.06 3.93 5.69
CA VAL A 115 2.08 4.96 6.04
C VAL A 115 1.41 5.43 4.76
N ASP A 116 0.07 5.51 4.79
CA ASP A 116 -0.67 5.96 3.62
C ASP A 116 -0.31 7.40 3.25
N LYS A 117 -0.35 7.69 1.96
CA LYS A 117 -0.08 8.99 1.37
C LYS A 117 -0.96 10.10 1.88
N SER A 118 -2.24 9.81 2.07
CA SER A 118 -3.20 10.80 2.57
C SER A 118 -3.04 11.02 4.08
N PHE A 119 -2.12 10.34 4.77
CA PHE A 119 -1.95 10.49 6.21
C PHE A 119 -1.36 11.87 6.55
N PRO A 120 -1.96 12.64 7.47
CA PRO A 120 -3.30 12.50 8.03
C PRO A 120 -4.35 13.23 7.17
N ALA A 121 -5.45 12.54 6.82
CA ALA A 121 -6.62 13.11 6.17
C ALA A 121 -7.88 12.57 6.87
N ASP A 122 -8.93 12.23 6.14
CA ASP A 122 -10.17 11.65 6.70
C ASP A 122 -9.87 10.42 7.58
N THR A 123 -8.89 9.62 7.18
CA THR A 123 -8.39 8.45 7.92
C THR A 123 -6.86 8.47 8.04
N ARG A 124 -6.37 7.76 9.06
CA ARG A 124 -4.95 7.60 9.40
C ARG A 124 -4.55 6.16 9.17
N ASP A 125 -4.37 5.77 7.91
CA ASP A 125 -4.10 4.40 7.50
C ASP A 125 -2.60 4.07 7.52
N VAL A 126 -2.29 2.91 8.11
CA VAL A 126 -0.96 2.32 8.07
C VAL A 126 -1.05 0.82 7.78
N PHE A 127 -0.08 0.29 7.04
CA PHE A 127 0.04 -1.12 6.69
C PHE A 127 1.23 -1.71 7.42
N LEU A 128 0.97 -2.73 8.26
CA LEU A 128 1.98 -3.38 9.08
C LEU A 128 2.26 -4.79 8.55
N GLU A 129 3.54 -5.07 8.35
CA GLU A 129 4.08 -6.43 8.22
C GLU A 129 5.02 -6.67 9.41
N GLY A 130 4.69 -7.66 10.26
CA GLY A 130 5.44 -7.98 11.48
C GLY A 130 4.78 -7.45 12.75
N ASN A 131 5.58 -7.04 13.73
CA ASN A 131 5.12 -6.70 15.07
C ASN A 131 5.37 -5.22 15.39
N ALA A 132 4.41 -4.55 16.00
CA ALA A 132 4.56 -3.17 16.43
C ALA A 132 3.70 -2.83 17.66
N VAL A 133 4.19 -1.91 18.48
CA VAL A 133 3.41 -1.23 19.53
C VAL A 133 3.05 0.16 19.04
N PHE A 134 1.79 0.54 19.18
CA PHE A 134 1.23 1.81 18.72
C PHE A 134 0.80 2.64 19.91
N HIS A 135 1.32 3.85 19.99
CA HIS A 135 0.86 4.92 20.88
C HIS A 135 0.15 5.94 20.00
N VAL A 136 -1.16 5.78 19.84
CA VAL A 136 -1.96 6.57 18.90
C VAL A 136 -2.51 7.82 19.58
N GLU A 137 -2.25 8.97 18.98
CA GLU A 137 -2.78 10.26 19.43
C GLU A 137 -4.30 10.31 19.29
N LYS A 138 -4.97 10.96 20.25
CA LYS A 138 -6.42 11.01 20.31
C LYS A 138 -6.99 11.89 19.18
N SER A 139 -7.82 11.31 18.34
CA SER A 139 -8.61 12.02 17.32
C SER A 139 -9.97 11.36 17.18
N LYS A 140 -11.04 12.15 17.41
CA LYS A 140 -12.43 11.67 17.29
C LYS A 140 -12.91 11.64 15.85
N GLU A 141 -12.36 12.50 15.01
CA GLU A 141 -12.81 12.72 13.63
C GLU A 141 -12.05 11.83 12.65
N HIS A 142 -10.77 11.57 12.92
CA HIS A 142 -9.88 10.84 12.01
C HIS A 142 -9.42 9.52 12.66
N PRO A 143 -10.08 8.38 12.38
CA PRO A 143 -9.70 7.10 12.95
C PRO A 143 -8.33 6.65 12.43
N PHE A 144 -7.56 6.02 13.32
CA PHE A 144 -6.30 5.35 12.99
C PHE A 144 -6.57 3.88 12.69
N ILE A 145 -6.09 3.42 11.54
CA ILE A 145 -6.40 2.08 11.01
C ILE A 145 -5.10 1.36 10.69
N VAL A 146 -4.85 0.25 11.39
CA VAL A 146 -3.73 -0.64 11.08
C VAL A 146 -4.24 -1.81 10.24
N HIS A 147 -3.71 -1.94 9.03
CA HIS A 147 -3.97 -3.05 8.11
C HIS A 147 -2.90 -4.13 8.27
N GLY A 148 -3.30 -5.40 8.35
CA GLY A 148 -2.35 -6.50 8.41
C GLY A 148 -3.00 -7.88 8.44
N LYS A 149 -2.42 -8.86 7.72
CA LYS A 149 -2.88 -10.27 7.67
C LYS A 149 -4.39 -10.45 7.38
N GLY A 150 -5.00 -9.55 6.62
CA GLY A 150 -6.45 -9.60 6.31
C GLY A 150 -7.35 -9.08 7.43
N TYR A 151 -6.79 -8.35 8.40
CA TYR A 151 -7.50 -7.68 9.48
C TYR A 151 -7.27 -6.18 9.45
N GLU A 152 -8.25 -5.44 9.96
CA GLU A 152 -8.18 -4.00 10.18
C GLU A 152 -8.37 -3.72 11.67
N THR A 153 -7.44 -2.98 12.25
CA THR A 153 -7.48 -2.58 13.66
C THR A 153 -7.75 -1.08 13.71
N LYS A 154 -8.98 -0.68 14.05
CA LYS A 154 -9.44 0.70 14.07
C LYS A 154 -9.49 1.25 15.49
N VAL A 155 -8.89 2.42 15.71
CA VAL A 155 -8.83 3.11 17.00
C VAL A 155 -9.01 4.62 16.84
N LEU A 156 -9.34 5.31 17.93
CA LEU A 156 -9.46 6.78 17.99
C LEU A 156 -8.40 7.44 18.89
N GLY A 157 -7.51 6.66 19.49
CA GLY A 157 -6.52 7.13 20.47
C GLY A 157 -6.36 6.10 21.57
N THR A 158 -5.30 5.30 21.50
CA THR A 158 -5.23 3.99 22.14
C THR A 158 -3.78 3.55 22.20
N VAL A 159 -3.42 2.81 23.25
CA VAL A 159 -2.13 2.12 23.34
C VAL A 159 -2.38 0.63 23.17
N PHE A 160 -1.85 0.05 22.09
CA PHE A 160 -2.08 -1.34 21.73
C PHE A 160 -0.88 -1.92 20.98
N LYS A 161 -0.82 -3.24 20.90
CA LYS A 161 0.20 -3.98 20.16
C LYS A 161 -0.45 -4.86 19.11
N VAL A 162 0.13 -4.88 17.92
CA VAL A 162 -0.21 -5.86 16.88
C VAL A 162 0.95 -6.83 16.73
N THR A 163 0.64 -8.13 16.76
CA THR A 163 1.62 -9.20 16.54
C THR A 163 1.18 -10.07 15.37
N GLN A 164 2.06 -10.28 14.40
CA GLN A 164 1.85 -11.12 13.23
C GLN A 164 2.92 -12.21 13.19
N ASP A 165 2.52 -13.46 13.38
CA ASP A 165 3.44 -14.60 13.37
C ASP A 165 2.84 -15.78 12.59
N GLY A 166 3.47 -16.18 11.49
CA GLY A 166 2.94 -17.19 10.59
C GLY A 166 1.53 -16.83 10.09
N LYS A 167 0.53 -17.62 10.50
CA LYS A 167 -0.90 -17.37 10.19
C LYS A 167 -1.63 -16.60 11.31
N THR A 168 -0.98 -16.40 12.44
CA THR A 168 -1.55 -15.79 13.63
C THR A 168 -1.53 -14.27 13.51
N PHE A 169 -2.64 -13.65 13.91
CA PHE A 169 -2.79 -12.21 14.07
C PHE A 169 -3.37 -11.94 15.46
N ASN A 170 -2.65 -11.18 16.26
CA ASN A 170 -3.04 -10.80 17.61
C ASN A 170 -3.07 -9.29 17.79
N VAL A 171 -4.03 -8.82 18.60
CA VAL A 171 -4.11 -7.42 19.04
C VAL A 171 -4.24 -7.38 20.55
N ASP A 172 -3.21 -6.88 21.22
CA ASP A 172 -3.20 -6.70 22.68
C ASP A 172 -3.58 -5.24 22.97
N LEU A 173 -4.68 -5.01 23.69
CA LEU A 173 -5.13 -3.66 24.05
C LEU A 173 -4.69 -3.31 25.48
N TYR A 174 -3.90 -2.25 25.64
CA TYR A 174 -3.46 -1.74 26.94
C TYR A 174 -4.36 -0.60 27.46
N GLU A 175 -4.60 0.43 26.64
CA GLU A 175 -5.44 1.58 26.99
C GLU A 175 -6.35 1.97 25.82
N GLY A 176 -7.61 2.31 26.11
CA GLY A 176 -8.55 2.87 25.13
C GLY A 176 -9.57 1.86 24.65
N LYS A 177 -9.87 1.87 23.34
CA LYS A 177 -10.84 0.97 22.71
C LYS A 177 -10.37 0.63 21.31
N VAL A 178 -10.41 -0.66 20.97
CA VAL A 178 -10.01 -1.18 19.66
C VAL A 178 -11.19 -1.88 19.04
N MET A 179 -11.43 -1.62 17.75
CA MET A 179 -12.32 -2.40 16.91
C MET A 179 -11.48 -3.20 15.94
N VAL A 180 -11.63 -4.52 15.95
CA VAL A 180 -10.95 -5.42 15.02
C VAL A 180 -11.97 -5.93 14.01
N TYR A 181 -11.68 -5.73 12.72
CA TYR A 181 -12.47 -6.21 11.61
C TYR A 181 -11.68 -7.27 10.85
N GLN A 182 -12.39 -8.28 10.34
CA GLN A 182 -11.84 -9.21 9.37
C GLN A 182 -12.29 -8.80 7.97
N GLN A 183 -11.32 -8.54 7.09
CA GLN A 183 -11.61 -8.12 5.72
C GLN A 183 -12.44 -9.19 4.98
N GLY A 184 -13.53 -8.75 4.35
CA GLY A 184 -14.35 -9.60 3.49
C GLY A 184 -15.26 -10.61 4.19
N ARG A 185 -15.44 -10.56 5.52
CA ARG A 185 -16.36 -11.45 6.25
C ARG A 185 -17.46 -10.74 7.03
N SER A 186 -17.08 -10.09 8.13
CA SER A 186 -18.04 -9.51 9.06
C SER A 186 -18.11 -8.00 8.88
N LYS A 187 -19.33 -7.46 8.86
CA LYS A 187 -19.56 -6.01 8.99
C LYS A 187 -19.44 -5.56 10.44
N GLU A 188 -19.65 -6.46 11.39
CA GLU A 188 -19.57 -6.15 12.82
C GLU A 188 -18.14 -6.35 13.34
N PRO A 189 -17.59 -5.35 14.06
CA PRO A 189 -16.28 -5.48 14.67
C PRO A 189 -16.31 -6.32 15.93
N ILE A 190 -15.17 -6.93 16.22
CA ILE A 190 -14.84 -7.40 17.56
C ILE A 190 -14.31 -6.21 18.34
N VAL A 191 -14.99 -5.85 19.43
CA VAL A 191 -14.62 -4.70 20.27
C VAL A 191 -13.81 -5.19 21.46
N LEU A 192 -12.58 -4.68 21.59
CA LEU A 192 -11.74 -4.93 22.75
C LEU A 192 -11.88 -3.79 23.77
N LYS A 193 -11.90 -4.19 25.05
CA LYS A 193 -11.75 -3.35 26.22
C LYS A 193 -10.30 -3.39 26.70
N PRO A 194 -9.85 -2.41 27.52
CA PRO A 194 -8.53 -2.44 28.14
C PRO A 194 -8.21 -3.79 28.77
N GLN A 195 -6.97 -4.24 28.63
CA GLN A 195 -6.48 -5.54 29.08
C GLN A 195 -7.15 -6.74 28.40
N GLN A 196 -7.62 -6.58 27.16
CA GLN A 196 -8.07 -7.70 26.35
C GLN A 196 -7.16 -7.93 25.15
N THR A 197 -7.07 -9.21 24.76
CA THR A 197 -6.29 -9.66 23.61
C THR A 197 -7.22 -10.34 22.61
N PHE A 198 -7.23 -9.85 21.36
CA PHE A 198 -7.79 -10.58 20.23
C PHE A 198 -6.75 -11.55 19.66
N SER A 199 -7.17 -12.74 19.26
CA SER A 199 -6.37 -13.66 18.45
C SER A 199 -7.23 -14.43 17.46
N ASN A 200 -6.72 -14.64 16.25
CA ASN A 200 -7.32 -15.59 15.32
C ASN A 200 -6.80 -17.04 15.51
N LEU A 201 -5.87 -17.27 16.44
CA LEU A 201 -5.24 -18.57 16.70
C LEU A 201 -4.67 -19.26 15.44
N GLY A 202 -4.32 -18.49 14.40
CA GLY A 202 -3.82 -19.01 13.13
C GLY A 202 -4.89 -19.52 12.16
N ILE A 203 -6.17 -19.39 12.49
CA ILE A 203 -7.31 -19.84 11.69
C ILE A 203 -8.20 -18.62 11.40
N PRO A 204 -8.36 -18.17 10.14
CA PRO A 204 -9.12 -16.98 9.83
C PRO A 204 -10.57 -16.98 10.33
N GLN A 205 -11.20 -18.15 10.42
CA GLN A 205 -12.59 -18.38 10.89
C GLN A 205 -12.75 -18.29 12.40
N VAL A 206 -11.65 -18.16 13.13
CA VAL A 206 -11.63 -18.14 14.59
C VAL A 206 -11.34 -16.73 15.06
N ALA A 207 -12.07 -16.35 16.09
CA ALA A 207 -11.83 -15.15 16.87
C ALA A 207 -11.87 -15.55 18.34
N SER A 208 -10.80 -15.26 19.06
CA SER A 208 -10.67 -15.46 20.50
C SER A 208 -10.42 -14.11 21.16
N VAL A 209 -11.16 -13.80 22.22
CA VAL A 209 -10.88 -12.65 23.09
C VAL A 209 -10.64 -13.14 24.51
N THR A 210 -9.44 -12.87 25.02
CA THR A 210 -9.01 -13.24 26.37
C THR A 210 -8.56 -12.01 27.15
N GLN A 211 -8.36 -12.17 28.45
CA GLN A 211 -7.59 -11.18 29.22
C GLN A 211 -6.14 -11.17 28.73
N THR A 212 -5.54 -9.99 28.66
CA THR A 212 -4.12 -9.81 28.35
C THR A 212 -3.32 -10.38 29.50
N VAL A 213 -2.50 -11.39 29.21
CA VAL A 213 -1.65 -12.02 30.22
C VAL A 213 -0.30 -11.32 30.23
N ASP A 214 0.03 -10.65 31.33
CA ASP A 214 1.39 -10.22 31.57
C ASP A 214 2.29 -11.45 31.65
N LYS A 215 3.44 -11.47 30.95
CA LYS A 215 4.40 -12.60 31.00
C LYS A 215 4.90 -12.95 32.41
N LYS A 216 4.59 -12.14 33.43
CA LYS A 216 4.94 -12.34 34.84
C LYS A 216 3.81 -12.88 35.71
N SER A 217 2.57 -12.95 35.22
CA SER A 217 1.46 -13.48 36.01
C SER A 217 1.37 -15.01 35.87
N ALA A 218 1.00 -15.67 36.98
CA ALA A 218 0.76 -17.11 37.00
C ALA A 218 -0.31 -17.50 35.96
N PRO A 219 -0.26 -18.73 35.40
CA PRO A 219 -1.28 -19.21 34.47
C PRO A 219 -2.67 -19.03 35.10
N ILE A 220 -3.56 -18.31 34.42
CA ILE A 220 -4.93 -18.11 34.90
C ILE A 220 -5.60 -19.49 34.94
N LYS A 221 -6.00 -19.91 36.15
CA LYS A 221 -6.62 -21.21 36.42
C LYS A 221 -7.97 -21.38 35.72
N ASP A 222 -8.66 -20.28 35.45
CA ASP A 222 -9.91 -20.24 34.69
C ASP A 222 -9.69 -19.62 33.32
N LYS A 223 -9.48 -20.47 32.30
CA LYS A 223 -9.33 -20.05 30.90
C LYS A 223 -10.70 -19.71 30.28
N SER A 224 -11.44 -18.79 30.87
CA SER A 224 -12.62 -18.23 30.20
C SER A 224 -12.17 -17.29 29.07
N ALA A 225 -12.58 -17.64 27.86
CA ALA A 225 -12.32 -16.85 26.66
C ALA A 225 -13.65 -16.62 25.93
N ALA A 226 -13.79 -15.48 25.27
CA ALA A 226 -14.85 -15.33 24.28
C ALA A 226 -14.36 -15.96 22.98
N PHE A 227 -15.13 -16.92 22.44
CA PHE A 227 -14.85 -17.55 21.16
C PHE A 227 -15.93 -17.23 20.16
N THR A 228 -15.52 -16.96 18.92
CA THR A 228 -16.40 -16.91 17.76
C THR A 228 -15.80 -17.75 16.66
N PHE A 229 -16.60 -18.67 16.14
CA PHE A 229 -16.33 -19.49 14.97
C PHE A 229 -17.33 -19.08 13.89
N ASP A 230 -16.84 -18.68 12.72
CA ASP A 230 -17.70 -18.34 11.57
C ASP A 230 -17.40 -19.28 10.40
N LYS A 231 -18.35 -20.16 10.10
CA LYS A 231 -18.24 -21.20 9.05
C LYS A 231 -16.91 -21.97 9.13
N CYS A 232 -16.49 -22.31 10.35
CA CYS A 232 -15.24 -23.01 10.64
C CYS A 232 -15.42 -24.53 10.50
N PRO A 233 -14.52 -25.28 9.82
CA PRO A 233 -14.56 -26.75 9.87
C PRO A 233 -14.51 -27.26 11.31
N ILE A 234 -15.31 -28.27 11.67
CA ILE A 234 -15.26 -28.86 13.02
C ILE A 234 -13.85 -29.34 13.38
N SER A 235 -13.09 -29.87 12.42
CA SER A 235 -11.70 -30.29 12.64
C SER A 235 -10.81 -29.17 13.17
N ASP A 236 -11.02 -27.94 12.72
CA ASP A 236 -10.30 -26.76 13.20
C ASP A 236 -10.86 -26.26 14.54
N VAL A 237 -12.19 -26.34 14.74
CA VAL A 237 -12.81 -26.01 16.04
C VAL A 237 -12.29 -26.93 17.13
N VAL A 238 -12.27 -28.24 16.88
CA VAL A 238 -11.77 -29.27 17.81
C VAL A 238 -10.31 -28.99 18.16
N LYS A 239 -9.44 -28.75 17.16
CA LYS A 239 -8.03 -28.38 17.41
C LYS A 239 -7.89 -27.16 18.32
N VAL A 240 -8.75 -26.14 18.14
CA VAL A 240 -8.77 -24.95 18.99
C VAL A 240 -9.18 -25.29 20.42
N ILE A 241 -10.22 -26.10 20.60
CA ILE A 241 -10.70 -26.53 21.92
C ILE A 241 -9.60 -27.34 22.62
N GLU A 242 -9.09 -28.38 21.97
CA GLU A 242 -8.05 -29.26 22.53
C GLU A 242 -6.80 -28.48 22.94
N LYS A 243 -6.31 -27.59 22.07
CA LYS A 243 -5.15 -26.75 22.36
C LYS A 243 -5.39 -25.76 23.51
N THR A 244 -6.59 -25.18 23.57
CA THR A 244 -6.93 -24.17 24.57
C THR A 244 -7.07 -24.78 25.97
N TYR A 245 -7.81 -25.90 26.07
CA TYR A 245 -8.20 -26.49 27.36
C TYR A 245 -7.39 -27.72 27.75
N GLY A 246 -6.57 -28.28 26.87
CA GLY A 246 -5.76 -29.47 27.15
C GLY A 246 -6.58 -30.76 27.24
N ILE A 247 -7.68 -30.84 26.52
CA ILE A 247 -8.56 -32.02 26.44
C ILE A 247 -8.40 -32.72 25.09
N THR A 248 -8.96 -33.92 24.97
CA THR A 248 -9.13 -34.67 23.72
C THR A 248 -10.62 -34.77 23.40
N LEU A 249 -10.99 -34.45 22.17
CA LEU A 249 -12.39 -34.45 21.72
C LEU A 249 -12.53 -35.26 20.42
N HIS A 250 -13.18 -36.42 20.54
CA HIS A 250 -13.49 -37.28 19.39
C HIS A 250 -14.88 -36.95 18.83
N TYR A 251 -15.00 -37.03 17.51
CA TYR A 251 -16.26 -36.82 16.78
C TYR A 251 -16.29 -37.73 15.55
N PRO A 252 -17.48 -38.00 14.96
CA PRO A 252 -17.62 -38.90 13.82
C PRO A 252 -16.86 -38.39 12.57
N GLU A 253 -16.10 -39.28 11.90
CA GLU A 253 -15.28 -38.91 10.73
C GLU A 253 -16.11 -38.35 9.56
N ASP A 254 -17.37 -38.76 9.41
CA ASP A 254 -18.27 -38.26 8.37
C ASP A 254 -18.60 -36.77 8.52
N LEU A 255 -18.28 -36.17 9.68
CA LEU A 255 -18.50 -34.75 9.97
C LEU A 255 -17.25 -33.88 9.78
N GLU A 256 -16.09 -34.40 9.35
CA GLU A 256 -14.82 -33.66 9.28
C GLU A 256 -14.92 -32.27 8.60
N ASN A 257 -15.78 -32.16 7.58
CA ASN A 257 -16.00 -30.93 6.80
C ASN A 257 -17.20 -30.10 7.25
N ALA A 258 -17.94 -30.53 8.27
CA ALA A 258 -19.09 -29.81 8.82
C ALA A 258 -18.68 -28.41 9.27
N LYS A 259 -19.49 -27.42 8.90
CA LYS A 259 -19.21 -26.00 9.18
C LYS A 259 -19.92 -25.58 10.45
N ILE A 260 -19.13 -25.17 11.44
CA ILE A 260 -19.57 -24.67 12.73
C ILE A 260 -19.64 -23.14 12.67
N THR A 261 -20.75 -22.60 13.16
CA THR A 261 -20.93 -21.17 13.38
C THR A 261 -21.46 -21.00 14.79
N LEU A 262 -20.64 -20.47 15.68
CA LEU A 262 -20.89 -20.41 17.11
C LEU A 262 -20.21 -19.19 17.71
N SER A 263 -20.89 -18.48 18.60
CA SER A 263 -20.28 -17.41 19.39
C SER A 263 -20.65 -17.58 20.87
N LEU A 264 -19.62 -17.68 21.72
CA LEU A 264 -19.75 -17.84 23.15
C LEU A 264 -18.89 -16.79 23.87
N PRO A 265 -19.47 -15.86 24.62
CA PRO A 265 -18.71 -14.79 25.31
C PRO A 265 -17.91 -15.30 26.52
N ASN A 266 -18.34 -16.42 27.11
CA ASN A 266 -17.63 -17.11 28.19
C ASN A 266 -17.63 -18.59 27.87
N ALA A 267 -16.63 -19.02 27.11
CA ALA A 267 -16.51 -20.38 26.66
C ALA A 267 -15.64 -21.18 27.65
N THR A 268 -16.24 -22.17 28.30
CA THR A 268 -15.49 -23.27 28.92
C THR A 268 -15.41 -24.43 27.93
N ALA A 269 -14.56 -25.42 28.23
CA ALA A 269 -14.47 -26.63 27.42
C ALA A 269 -15.84 -27.30 27.28
N GLU A 270 -16.55 -27.48 28.40
CA GLU A 270 -17.85 -28.13 28.46
C GLU A 270 -18.91 -27.34 27.68
N ALA A 271 -18.93 -26.00 27.82
CA ALA A 271 -19.89 -25.16 27.10
C ALA A 271 -19.70 -25.23 25.58
N LEU A 272 -18.44 -25.28 25.12
CA LEU A 272 -18.11 -25.45 23.69
C LEU A 272 -18.51 -26.83 23.19
N ILE A 273 -18.17 -27.90 23.92
CA ILE A 273 -18.53 -29.27 23.57
C ILE A 273 -20.06 -29.43 23.52
N GLN A 274 -20.78 -28.88 24.51
CA GLN A 274 -22.24 -28.89 24.53
C GLN A 274 -22.84 -28.16 23.34
N SER A 275 -22.31 -26.97 23.02
CA SER A 275 -22.80 -26.20 21.87
C SER A 275 -22.55 -26.93 20.54
N LEU A 276 -21.39 -27.59 20.39
CA LEU A 276 -21.08 -28.42 19.23
C LEU A 276 -22.03 -29.62 19.11
N ALA A 277 -22.25 -30.33 20.21
CA ALA A 277 -23.14 -31.47 20.27
C ALA A 277 -24.57 -31.08 19.85
N ILE A 278 -25.09 -29.97 20.40
CA ILE A 278 -26.42 -29.45 20.03
C ILE A 278 -26.47 -29.08 18.55
N GLN A 279 -25.49 -28.33 18.04
CA GLN A 279 -25.47 -27.88 16.65
C GLN A 279 -25.41 -29.05 15.64
N LEU A 280 -24.73 -30.14 16.01
CA LEU A 280 -24.56 -31.33 15.17
C LEU A 280 -25.57 -32.44 15.47
N ASN A 281 -26.47 -32.22 16.44
CA ASN A 281 -27.42 -33.21 16.93
C ASN A 281 -26.72 -34.53 17.36
N LEU A 282 -25.72 -34.40 18.22
CA LEU A 282 -24.92 -35.49 18.78
C LEU A 282 -25.11 -35.58 20.30
N ASN A 283 -24.89 -36.77 20.83
CA ASN A 283 -24.80 -37.07 22.25
C ASN A 283 -23.35 -36.86 22.75
N ILE A 284 -23.22 -36.45 24.01
CA ILE A 284 -21.91 -36.23 24.65
C ILE A 284 -21.65 -37.38 25.61
N LYS A 285 -20.49 -38.02 25.47
CA LYS A 285 -20.01 -39.03 26.41
C LYS A 285 -18.66 -38.61 26.96
N GLN A 286 -18.61 -38.37 28.26
CA GLN A 286 -17.36 -38.08 28.95
C GLN A 286 -16.73 -39.39 29.43
N LYS A 287 -15.56 -39.75 28.89
CA LYS A 287 -14.82 -40.95 29.32
C LYS A 287 -14.06 -40.70 30.63
N ASN A 288 -13.52 -39.49 30.79
CA ASN A 288 -12.86 -39.00 31.99
C ASN A 288 -12.76 -37.46 31.95
N ASP A 289 -12.04 -36.85 32.89
CA ASP A 289 -11.89 -35.38 33.00
C ASP A 289 -11.21 -34.70 31.79
N SER A 290 -10.60 -35.46 30.88
CA SER A 290 -9.85 -34.91 29.75
C SER A 290 -10.23 -35.49 28.39
N ILE A 291 -11.17 -36.44 28.33
CA ILE A 291 -11.55 -37.13 27.10
C ILE A 291 -13.08 -37.09 26.94
N PHE A 292 -13.51 -36.46 25.84
CA PHE A 292 -14.91 -36.33 25.44
C PHE A 292 -15.11 -37.00 24.07
N GLU A 293 -16.28 -37.60 23.88
CA GLU A 293 -16.68 -38.26 22.64
C GLU A 293 -18.08 -37.77 22.25
N LEU A 294 -18.21 -37.32 20.99
CA LEU A 294 -19.49 -36.98 20.38
C LEU A 294 -19.97 -38.15 19.53
N GLU A 295 -21.15 -38.69 19.85
CA GLU A 295 -21.74 -39.88 19.19
C GLU A 295 -23.14 -39.53 18.66
N LYS A 296 -23.65 -40.27 17.67
CA LYS A 296 -25.03 -40.07 17.16
C LYS A 296 -26.09 -40.57 18.14
#